data_AF-A0A7C4PJV0-F1
#
_entry.id   AF-A0A7C4PJV0-F1
#
_cell.length_a   1.000
_cell.length_b   1.000
_cell.length_c   1.000
_cell.angle_alpha   90.00
_cell.angle_beta   90.00
_cell.angle_gamma   90.00
#
_symmetry.space_group_name_H-M   'P 1'
#
loop_
_entity.id
_entity.type
_entity.pdbx_description
1 polymer ?
#
loop_
_entity_poly.entity_id
_entity_poly.type
_entity_poly.pdbx_seq_one_letter_code
_entity_poly.pdbx_strand_id
1 'polypeptide(L)'
;GSWGGRLPVFAAPDAGNLQAREAVERAAHFLGVGISNLITMFCPEVIGLAGGLMERWSDFAAGVQKAIHENCRMVPHARVRLERARLGGQAGLLGAARVWWSRREADLR
;
A
#
# COMPACT_ATOMS: atom_id res chain seq x y z
N GLY A 1 10.59 -6.45 11.96
CA GLY A 1 10.31 -5.00 12.01
C GLY A 1 8.93 -4.80 12.58
N SER A 2 8.84 -4.41 13.85
CA SER A 2 7.67 -4.50 14.74
C SER A 2 6.63 -3.39 14.57
N TRP A 3 6.30 -3.01 13.33
CA TRP A 3 5.24 -2.02 13.06
C TRP A 3 3.82 -2.60 13.15
N GLY A 4 3.68 -3.93 13.26
CA GLY A 4 2.38 -4.61 13.38
C GLY A 4 1.74 -4.41 14.76
N GLY A 5 0.63 -3.70 14.80
CA GLY A 5 -0.41 -3.81 15.83
C GLY A 5 -0.18 -3.24 17.24
N ARG A 6 1.06 -2.89 17.65
CA ARG A 6 1.35 -2.50 19.05
C ARG A 6 1.34 -1.01 19.36
N LEU A 7 1.17 -0.13 18.37
CA LEU A 7 1.03 1.29 18.69
C LEU A 7 -0.35 1.52 19.32
N PRO A 8 -0.45 2.33 20.39
CA PRO A 8 -1.72 2.57 21.08
C PRO A 8 -2.79 3.19 20.17
N VAL A 9 -2.39 3.90 19.10
CA VAL A 9 -3.31 4.39 18.06
C VAL A 9 -3.99 3.25 17.28
N PHE A 10 -3.39 2.06 17.31
CA PHE A 10 -3.88 0.86 16.64
C PHE A 10 -4.39 -0.25 17.58
N ALA A 11 -4.34 -0.05 18.90
CA ALA A 11 -4.93 -0.97 19.86
C ALA A 11 -6.45 -0.67 19.95
N ALA A 12 -7.23 -1.37 19.13
CA ALA A 12 -8.69 -1.35 19.05
C ALA A 12 -9.36 0.02 18.76
N PRO A 13 -10.12 0.16 17.66
CA PRO A 13 -11.08 1.24 17.51
C PRO A 13 -12.36 0.99 18.35
N ASP A 14 -12.22 0.40 19.54
CA ASP A 14 -13.34 0.24 20.46
C ASP A 14 -13.89 1.64 20.76
N ALA A 15 -15.20 1.76 20.63
CA ALA A 15 -15.96 3.01 20.56
C ALA A 15 -15.49 4.06 21.60
N GLY A 16 -14.65 5.01 21.19
CA GLY A 16 -14.30 6.14 22.07
C GLY A 16 -13.08 6.98 21.68
N ASN A 17 -12.10 6.45 20.95
CA ASN A 17 -10.89 7.21 20.64
C ASN A 17 -11.01 8.00 19.32
N LEU A 18 -11.68 9.16 19.38
CA LEU A 18 -11.81 10.10 18.25
C LEU A 18 -10.45 10.44 17.61
N GLN A 19 -9.42 10.64 18.43
CA GLN A 19 -8.08 11.01 17.96
C GLN A 19 -7.45 9.90 17.11
N ALA A 20 -7.66 8.63 17.47
CA ALA A 20 -7.19 7.49 16.70
C ALA A 20 -7.93 7.36 15.36
N ARG A 21 -9.26 7.59 15.34
CA ARG A 21 -10.05 7.57 14.10
C ARG A 21 -9.62 8.66 13.14
N GLU A 22 -9.48 9.88 13.63
CA GLU A 22 -8.99 10.99 12.81
C GLU A 22 -7.57 10.74 12.28
N ALA A 23 -6.69 10.12 13.07
CA ALA A 23 -5.34 9.78 12.62
C ALA A 23 -5.37 8.76 11.48
N VAL A 24 -6.22 7.73 11.58
CA VAL A 24 -6.43 6.75 10.52
C VAL A 24 -7.02 7.40 9.27
N GLU A 25 -8.03 8.26 9.41
CA GLU A 25 -8.65 8.98 8.30
C GLU A 25 -7.66 9.88 7.57
N ARG A 26 -6.85 10.68 8.30
CA ARG A 26 -5.80 11.51 7.72
C ARG A 26 -4.75 10.67 7.00
N ALA A 27 -4.31 9.57 7.63
CA ALA A 27 -3.33 8.67 7.02
C ALA A 27 -3.88 8.00 5.75
N ALA A 28 -5.14 7.57 5.74
CA ALA A 28 -5.81 7.01 4.58
C ALA A 28 -5.92 8.03 3.44
N HIS A 29 -6.26 9.28 3.76
CA HIS A 29 -6.32 10.37 2.78
C HIS A 29 -4.97 10.60 2.10
N PHE A 30 -3.90 10.82 2.87
CA PHE A 30 -2.57 11.07 2.30
C PHE A 30 -2.01 9.87 1.55
N LEU A 31 -2.28 8.65 2.02
CA LEU A 31 -1.93 7.44 1.28
C LEU A 31 -2.65 7.38 -0.08
N GLY A 32 -3.95 7.70 -0.12
CA GLY A 32 -4.70 7.76 -1.37
C GLY A 32 -4.20 8.84 -2.32
N VAL A 33 -3.82 10.03 -1.82
CA VAL A 33 -3.17 11.07 -2.65
C VAL A 33 -1.85 10.55 -3.25
N GLY A 34 -1.01 9.90 -2.45
CA GLY A 34 0.24 9.30 -2.94
C GLY A 34 0.00 8.26 -4.03
N ILE A 35 -0.96 7.36 -3.82
CA ILE A 35 -1.36 6.35 -4.82
C ILE A 35 -1.91 7.02 -6.08
N SER A 36 -2.70 8.08 -5.96
CA SER A 36 -3.24 8.85 -7.09
C SER A 36 -2.15 9.39 -8.00
N ASN A 37 -1.07 9.89 -7.39
CA ASN A 37 0.10 10.37 -8.14
C ASN A 37 0.74 9.21 -8.92
N LEU A 38 0.91 8.04 -8.29
CA LEU A 38 1.45 6.86 -8.98
C LEU A 38 0.56 6.39 -10.13
N ILE A 39 -0.77 6.37 -9.93
CA ILE A 39 -1.73 6.02 -10.98
C ILE A 39 -1.60 6.99 -12.16
N THR A 40 -1.54 8.29 -11.86
CA THR A 40 -1.47 9.34 -12.88
C THR A 40 -0.16 9.29 -13.66
N MET A 41 0.97 9.01 -13.00
CA MET A 41 2.28 8.97 -13.64
C MET A 41 2.53 7.71 -14.46
N PHE A 42 2.07 6.55 -13.97
CA PHE A 42 2.47 5.25 -14.53
C PHE A 42 1.34 4.49 -15.23
N CYS A 43 0.07 4.90 -15.08
CA CYS A 43 -1.10 4.16 -15.55
C CYS A 43 -1.01 2.63 -15.32
N PRO A 44 -0.65 2.15 -14.12
CA PRO A 44 -0.40 0.74 -13.90
C PRO A 44 -1.70 -0.07 -13.85
N GLU A 45 -1.64 -1.35 -14.19
CA GLU A 45 -2.79 -2.25 -13.97
C GLU A 45 -2.92 -2.68 -12.50
N VAL A 46 -1.79 -2.77 -11.77
CA VAL A 46 -1.72 -3.25 -10.39
C VAL A 46 -0.73 -2.42 -9.58
N ILE A 47 -1.13 -2.06 -8.36
CA ILE A 47 -0.25 -1.50 -7.33
C ILE A 47 -0.20 -2.48 -6.16
N GLY A 48 0.99 -3.03 -5.91
CA GLY A 48 1.24 -3.93 -4.78
C GLY A 48 1.49 -3.15 -3.50
N LEU A 49 0.68 -3.40 -2.47
CA LEU A 49 0.79 -2.80 -1.15
C LEU A 49 1.48 -3.77 -0.19
N ALA A 50 2.55 -3.31 0.45
CA ALA A 50 3.38 -4.11 1.35
C ALA A 50 3.49 -3.46 2.75
N GLY A 51 4.07 -4.20 3.69
CA GLY A 51 4.32 -3.73 5.06
C GLY A 51 3.18 -3.99 6.05
N GLY A 52 3.40 -3.60 7.31
CA GLY A 52 2.48 -3.86 8.42
C GLY A 52 1.11 -3.18 8.29
N LEU A 53 0.99 -2.15 7.45
CA LEU A 53 -0.29 -1.48 7.16
C LEU A 53 -1.32 -2.45 6.55
N MET A 54 -0.86 -3.47 5.83
CA MET A 54 -1.73 -4.48 5.22
C MET A 54 -2.46 -5.37 6.23
N GLU A 55 -2.01 -5.40 7.49
CA GLU A 55 -2.72 -6.10 8.57
C GLU A 55 -4.03 -5.39 8.94
N ARG A 56 -4.12 -4.08 8.69
CA ARG A 56 -5.27 -3.24 9.03
C ARG A 56 -5.89 -2.56 7.81
N TRP A 57 -5.69 -3.12 6.61
CA TRP A 57 -6.11 -2.47 5.37
C TRP A 57 -7.59 -2.09 5.34
N SER A 58 -8.47 -2.87 5.98
CA SER A 58 -9.91 -2.57 6.10
C SER A 58 -10.20 -1.17 6.63
N ASP A 59 -9.34 -0.65 7.52
CA ASP A 59 -9.55 0.64 8.18
C ASP A 59 -9.14 1.82 7.28
N PHE A 60 -8.29 1.57 6.27
CA PHE A 60 -7.77 2.59 5.37
C PHE A 60 -8.43 2.54 4.00
N ALA A 61 -8.89 1.37 3.57
CA ALA A 61 -9.33 1.09 2.20
C ALA A 61 -10.36 2.11 1.69
N ALA A 62 -11.39 2.42 2.48
CA ALA A 62 -12.43 3.36 2.09
C ALA A 62 -11.88 4.79 1.89
N GLY A 63 -11.06 5.28 2.83
CA GLY A 63 -10.45 6.61 2.73
C GLY A 63 -9.47 6.74 1.58
N VAL A 64 -8.68 5.69 1.33
CA VAL A 64 -7.76 5.61 0.19
C VAL A 64 -8.52 5.65 -1.13
N GLN A 65 -9.56 4.82 -1.28
CA GLN A 65 -10.36 4.77 -2.51
C GLN A 65 -11.07 6.10 -2.78
N LYS A 66 -11.60 6.74 -1.74
CA LYS A 66 -12.20 8.08 -1.85
C LYS A 66 -11.19 9.10 -2.38
N ALA A 67 -10.00 9.16 -1.78
CA ALA A 67 -8.97 10.08 -2.23
C ALA A 67 -8.50 9.78 -3.67
N ILE A 68 -8.38 8.52 -4.06
CA ILE A 68 -8.07 8.13 -5.46
C ILE A 68 -9.12 8.65 -6.42
N HIS A 69 -10.40 8.42 -6.12
CA HIS A 69 -11.51 8.89 -6.95
C HIS A 69 -11.54 10.42 -7.07
N GLU A 70 -11.26 11.14 -5.97
CA GLU A 70 -11.27 12.61 -5.96
C GLU A 70 -10.12 13.21 -6.79
N ASN A 71 -8.94 12.58 -6.77
CA ASN A 71 -7.71 13.11 -7.37
C ASN A 71 -7.44 12.59 -8.80
N CYS A 72 -7.85 11.38 -9.16
CA CYS A 72 -7.60 10.80 -10.48
C CYS A 72 -8.79 10.97 -11.45
N ARG A 73 -9.00 12.18 -11.97
CA ARG A 73 -10.13 12.44 -12.91
C ARG A 73 -9.83 12.20 -14.39
N MET A 74 -8.55 12.21 -14.77
CA MET A 74 -8.12 12.20 -16.17
C MET A 74 -7.56 10.86 -16.65
N VAL A 75 -7.44 9.89 -15.75
CA VAL A 75 -6.87 8.55 -16.00
C VAL A 75 -7.85 7.48 -15.56
N PRO A 76 -7.84 6.27 -16.18
CA PRO A 76 -8.79 5.21 -15.88
C PRO A 76 -8.47 4.50 -14.55
N HIS A 77 -8.50 5.25 -13.44
CA HIS A 77 -8.16 4.78 -12.10
C HIS A 77 -9.02 3.60 -11.63
N ALA A 78 -10.26 3.50 -12.12
CA ALA A 78 -11.17 2.38 -11.82
C ALA A 78 -10.65 1.01 -12.30
N ARG A 79 -9.67 0.97 -13.21
CA ARG A 79 -9.05 -0.28 -13.69
C ARG A 79 -7.84 -0.70 -12.85
N VAL A 80 -7.34 0.17 -11.99
CA VAL A 80 -6.15 -0.10 -11.17
C VAL A 80 -6.53 -0.95 -9.97
N ARG A 81 -5.86 -2.10 -9.82
CA ARG A 81 -6.07 -2.99 -8.67
C ARG A 81 -5.03 -2.72 -7.58
N LEU A 82 -5.51 -2.50 -6.35
CA LEU A 82 -4.67 -2.43 -5.16
C LEU A 82 -4.59 -3.83 -4.54
N GLU A 83 -3.42 -4.45 -4.57
CA GLU A 83 -3.24 -5.87 -4.21
C GLU A 83 -2.27 -6.01 -3.04
N ARG A 84 -2.54 -6.95 -2.13
CA ARG A 84 -1.61 -7.24 -1.03
C ARG A 84 -0.38 -7.97 -1.56
N ALA A 85 0.81 -7.46 -1.24
CA ALA A 85 2.06 -8.13 -1.55
C ALA A 85 2.16 -9.47 -0.79
N ARG A 86 2.36 -10.56 -1.54
CA ARG A 86 2.34 -11.94 -1.01
C ARG A 86 3.64 -12.37 -0.34
N LEU A 87 4.77 -11.75 -0.72
CA LEU A 87 6.10 -12.15 -0.26
C LEU A 87 6.47 -11.66 1.15
N GLY A 88 5.61 -10.82 1.76
CA GLY A 88 5.79 -10.33 3.12
C GLY A 88 7.21 -9.77 3.38
N GLY A 89 7.77 -10.10 4.54
CA GLY A 89 9.12 -9.66 4.93
C GLY A 89 10.26 -10.26 4.09
N GLN A 90 9.99 -11.28 3.26
CA GLN A 90 11.00 -11.93 2.42
C GLN A 90 11.15 -11.26 1.04
N ALA A 91 10.29 -10.31 0.69
CA ALA A 91 10.29 -9.65 -0.61
C ALA A 91 11.67 -9.09 -0.99
N GLY A 92 12.40 -8.49 -0.03
CA GLY A 92 13.74 -7.95 -0.27
C GLY A 92 14.78 -9.01 -0.61
N LEU A 93 14.83 -10.09 0.18
CA LEU A 93 15.79 -11.19 -0.03
C LEU A 93 15.51 -11.92 -1.35
N LEU A 94 14.25 -12.27 -1.60
CA LEU A 94 13.84 -12.95 -2.83
C LEU A 94 14.04 -12.07 -4.06
N GLY A 95 13.79 -10.77 -3.94
CA GLY A 95 14.07 -9.80 -4.99
C GLY A 95 15.57 -9.73 -5.33
N ALA A 96 16.43 -9.66 -4.31
CA ALA A 96 17.88 -9.65 -4.50
C ALA A 96 18.38 -10.95 -5.16
N ALA A 97 17.90 -12.11 -4.70
CA ALA A 97 18.22 -13.40 -5.30
C ALA A 97 17.78 -13.47 -6.78
N ARG A 98 16.57 -12.97 -7.10
CA ARG A 98 16.06 -12.92 -8.48
C ARG A 98 16.91 -12.03 -9.37
N VAL A 99 17.33 -10.85 -8.88
CA VAL A 99 18.20 -9.94 -9.64
C VAL A 99 19.56 -10.59 -9.94
N TRP A 100 20.19 -11.24 -8.95
CA TRP A 100 21.45 -11.95 -9.16
C TRP A 100 21.30 -13.07 -10.18
N TRP A 101 20.25 -13.89 -10.06
CA TRP A 101 19.97 -14.99 -10.98
C TRP A 101 19.79 -14.51 -12.42
N SER A 102 18.97 -13.48 -12.64
CA SER A 102 18.73 -12.92 -13.97
C SER A 102 20.01 -12.36 -14.62
N ARG A 103 20.91 -11.77 -13.83
CA ARG A 103 22.21 -11.29 -14.35
C ARG A 103 23.11 -12.46 -14.76
N ARG A 104 23.16 -13.50 -13.93
CA ARG A 104 23.94 -14.70 -14.23
C ARG A 104 23.47 -15.42 -15.49
N GLU A 105 22.16 -15.49 -15.75
CA GLU A 105 21.62 -16.04 -17.00
C GLU A 105 21.96 -15.19 -18.23
N ALA A 106 22.04 -13.86 -18.08
CA ALA A 106 22.42 -12.96 -19.16
C ALA A 106 23.90 -13.08 -19.53
N ASP A 107 24.79 -13.32 -18.56
CA ASP A 107 26.23 -13.50 -18.78
C ASP A 107 26.58 -14.88 -19.40
N LEU A 108 25.64 -15.83 -19.38
CA LEU A 108 25.79 -17.17 -19.97
C LEU A 108 25.20 -17.30 -21.38
N ARG A 109 24.67 -16.20 -21.94
CA ARG A 109 24.20 -16.09 -23.33
C ARG A 109 25.18 -15.26 -24.14
#